data_AF-A0A925W260-F1
#
_entry.id   AF-A0A925W260-F1
#
_cell.length_a   1.000
_cell.length_b   1.000
_cell.length_c   1.000
_cell.angle_alpha   90.00
_cell.angle_beta   90.00
_cell.angle_gamma   90.00
#
_symmetry.space_group_name_H-M   'P 1'
#
loop_
_entity.id
_entity.type
_entity.pdbx_description
1 polymer ?
#
loop_
_entity_poly.entity_id
_entity_poly.type
_entity_poly.pdbx_seq_one_letter_code
_entity_poly.pdbx_strand_id
1 'polypeptide(L)'
;RGDGVRDTAYSAEAASLAVTEVMPFGSTRSFSWVPERAGNWLFHCHIPEHFGARGPLGVKRDDLANGGAATHADHATGGMNGMVLGIEVRPSRLTAASTRASSRPAGNAVSSERVMRLLVRPNRGSSGSAPLYGYAFHETAAEPAADSGLGFGPTLDLVRGQPVRITIVNRLPEPTAVHWHGIELESYYDGVPGFSGTNRQLSPMIAPGDSFQVRFTPPRAGTFIYHTHAIEERQQLAGLAGAIVVNEAGVKRDEATDIPLLLSAPTDFAEQGRKALVNGSSTPRAQVMQTGKTYRLRLVQMSTSRALLRVELFRDSSHFAWRLVAKDGADLPPVARSMRPSRTALGIGETYDFEVTPTSVGSMRLEVRVGQPWPAPSVLLTTLPITVVPGPR
;
A
#
# COMPACT_ATOMS: atom_id res chain seq x y z
N ARG A 1 -1.80 -23.40 3.78
CA ARG A 1 -2.96 -22.74 4.41
C ARG A 1 -3.70 -23.76 5.25
N GLY A 2 -4.24 -23.38 6.41
CA GLY A 2 -5.03 -24.29 7.22
C GLY A 2 -6.11 -23.60 8.05
N ASP A 3 -6.91 -24.43 8.69
CA ASP A 3 -8.07 -24.06 9.52
C ASP A 3 -7.89 -24.45 11.00
N GLY A 4 -6.63 -24.67 11.40
CA GLY A 4 -6.29 -25.16 12.74
C GLY A 4 -6.49 -26.68 12.93
N VAL A 5 -7.07 -27.39 11.96
CA VAL A 5 -7.23 -28.86 11.98
C VAL A 5 -6.45 -29.52 10.84
N ARG A 6 -6.42 -28.90 9.66
CA ARG A 6 -5.71 -29.42 8.48
C ARG A 6 -4.97 -28.31 7.76
N ASP A 7 -3.77 -28.64 7.30
CA ASP A 7 -2.99 -27.79 6.40
C ASP A 7 -3.04 -28.35 4.97
N THR A 8 -3.18 -27.45 4.00
CA THR A 8 -3.04 -27.71 2.56
C THR A 8 -1.91 -26.87 2.00
N ALA A 9 -0.94 -27.52 1.37
CA ALA A 9 0.14 -26.85 0.64
C ALA A 9 -0.37 -26.30 -0.70
N TYR A 10 0.19 -25.17 -1.15
CA TYR A 10 0.01 -24.72 -2.53
C TYR A 10 0.87 -25.60 -3.45
N SER A 11 0.41 -25.84 -4.69
CA SER A 11 1.29 -26.41 -5.72
C SER A 11 2.40 -25.40 -6.05
N ALA A 12 3.54 -25.88 -6.54
CA ALA A 12 4.63 -25.00 -6.96
C ALA A 12 4.18 -23.99 -8.04
N GLU A 13 3.29 -24.42 -8.93
CA GLU A 13 2.69 -23.59 -9.98
C GLU A 13 1.74 -22.52 -9.44
N ALA A 14 1.23 -22.68 -8.22
CA ALA A 14 0.37 -21.72 -7.53
C ALA A 14 1.15 -20.87 -6.49
N ALA A 15 2.49 -21.00 -6.44
CA ALA A 15 3.32 -20.19 -5.55
C ALA A 15 3.15 -18.70 -5.88
N SER A 16 2.87 -17.91 -4.85
CA SER A 16 2.65 -16.47 -4.96
C SER A 16 3.81 -15.72 -4.32
N LEU A 17 4.18 -14.59 -4.90
CA LEU A 17 5.14 -13.63 -4.32
C LEU A 17 4.44 -12.52 -3.51
N ALA A 18 3.17 -12.72 -3.15
CA ALA A 18 2.45 -11.81 -2.26
C ALA A 18 3.18 -11.65 -0.92
N VAL A 19 3.29 -10.40 -0.45
CA VAL A 19 4.03 -10.07 0.77
C VAL A 19 3.11 -9.71 1.94
N THR A 20 1.81 -9.59 1.71
CA THR A 20 0.79 -9.37 2.74
C THR A 20 -0.27 -10.46 2.62
N GLU A 21 -0.80 -10.94 3.75
CA GLU A 21 -1.91 -11.90 3.75
C GLU A 21 -2.83 -11.61 4.93
N VAL A 22 -4.13 -11.51 4.68
CA VAL A 22 -5.12 -11.43 5.76
C VAL A 22 -5.27 -12.81 6.40
N MET A 23 -5.19 -12.83 7.73
CA MET A 23 -5.39 -14.01 8.56
C MET A 23 -6.77 -13.96 9.24
N PRO A 24 -7.77 -14.71 8.74
CA PRO A 24 -9.03 -14.87 9.45
C PRO A 24 -8.85 -15.46 10.85
N PHE A 25 -9.76 -15.12 11.76
CA PHE A 25 -9.79 -15.70 13.10
C PHE A 25 -9.80 -17.24 13.05
N GLY A 26 -8.92 -17.88 13.82
CA GLY A 26 -8.79 -19.34 13.88
C GLY A 26 -8.06 -19.98 12.69
N SER A 27 -7.58 -19.21 11.72
CA SER A 27 -6.84 -19.75 10.57
C SER A 27 -5.34 -19.89 10.83
N THR A 28 -4.69 -20.78 10.09
CA THR A 28 -3.23 -20.97 10.08
C THR A 28 -2.65 -20.76 8.68
N ARG A 29 -1.38 -20.36 8.62
CA ARG A 29 -0.59 -20.29 7.38
C ARG A 29 0.80 -20.84 7.64
N SER A 30 1.29 -21.56 6.64
CA SER A 30 2.69 -21.93 6.52
C SER A 30 3.21 -21.23 5.26
N PHE A 31 4.34 -20.56 5.38
CA PHE A 31 5.03 -19.96 4.25
C PHE A 31 6.44 -20.54 4.16
N SER A 32 7.01 -20.48 2.96
CA SER A 32 8.41 -20.78 2.72
C SER A 32 9.01 -19.56 2.08
N TRP A 33 10.16 -19.13 2.60
CA TRP A 33 10.87 -17.97 2.12
C TRP A 33 12.34 -18.32 2.02
N VAL A 34 12.95 -17.94 0.90
CA VAL A 34 14.38 -18.08 0.67
C VAL A 34 14.93 -16.66 0.55
N PRO A 35 15.79 -16.21 1.47
CA PRO A 35 16.36 -14.88 1.37
C PRO A 35 17.32 -14.80 0.19
N GLU A 36 17.06 -13.86 -0.72
CA GLU A 36 17.94 -13.63 -1.88
C GLU A 36 19.19 -12.80 -1.51
N ARG A 37 19.16 -12.12 -0.37
CA ARG A 37 20.28 -11.32 0.14
C ARG A 37 20.42 -11.42 1.66
N ALA A 38 21.67 -11.29 2.11
CA ALA A 38 21.97 -11.05 3.51
C ALA A 38 21.43 -9.67 3.96
N GLY A 39 21.16 -9.54 5.25
CA GLY A 39 20.59 -8.33 5.85
C GLY A 39 19.49 -8.67 6.85
N ASN A 40 18.92 -7.64 7.48
CA ASN A 40 17.78 -7.84 8.36
C ASN A 40 16.47 -7.63 7.60
N TRP A 41 15.52 -8.50 7.88
CA TRP A 41 14.19 -8.52 7.31
C TRP A 41 13.18 -8.38 8.43
N LEU A 42 12.01 -7.83 8.12
CA LEU A 42 10.92 -7.65 9.08
C LEU A 42 9.68 -8.37 8.59
N PHE A 43 9.05 -9.10 9.50
CA PHE A 43 7.72 -9.63 9.32
C PHE A 43 6.83 -9.07 10.43
N HIS A 44 5.76 -8.36 10.07
CA HIS A 44 4.91 -7.68 11.05
C HIS A 44 3.43 -7.68 10.63
N CYS A 45 2.54 -7.47 11.60
CA CYS A 45 1.11 -7.24 11.33
C CYS A 45 0.93 -5.87 10.65
N HIS A 46 -0.14 -5.71 9.86
CA HIS A 46 -0.47 -4.46 9.14
C HIS A 46 -1.83 -3.86 9.56
N ILE A 47 -2.39 -4.29 10.71
CA ILE A 47 -3.68 -3.81 11.23
C ILE A 47 -3.40 -2.81 12.36
N PRO A 48 -3.65 -1.51 12.16
CA PRO A 48 -3.38 -0.45 13.15
C PRO A 48 -3.87 -0.76 14.57
N GLU A 49 -5.09 -1.29 14.70
CA GLU A 49 -5.69 -1.63 16.00
C GLU A 49 -4.93 -2.71 16.78
N HIS A 50 -4.04 -3.47 16.12
CA HIS A 50 -3.26 -4.53 16.75
C HIS A 50 -1.94 -4.02 17.34
N PHE A 51 -1.52 -2.78 17.04
CA PHE A 51 -0.24 -2.22 17.46
C PHE A 51 -0.27 -1.45 18.78
N GLY A 52 -1.45 -1.19 19.36
CA GLY A 52 -1.58 -0.48 20.63
C GLY A 52 -0.87 -1.18 21.79
N ALA A 53 -0.60 -0.44 22.87
CA ALA A 53 0.14 -0.89 24.06
C ALA A 53 -0.54 -2.05 24.82
N ARG A 54 -0.60 -3.24 24.20
CA ARG A 54 -1.19 -4.46 24.74
C ARG A 54 -0.13 -5.42 25.28
N GLY A 55 1.16 -5.09 25.12
CA GLY A 55 2.26 -5.98 25.41
C GLY A 55 2.24 -7.22 24.51
N PRO A 56 3.13 -8.20 24.77
CA PRO A 56 3.14 -9.47 24.05
C PRO A 56 1.79 -10.21 24.15
N LEU A 57 1.48 -11.05 23.16
CA LEU A 57 0.33 -11.97 23.21
C LEU A 57 0.38 -12.79 24.51
N GLY A 58 -0.64 -12.64 25.37
CA GLY A 58 -0.76 -13.37 26.65
C GLY A 58 -0.75 -12.52 27.91
N VAL A 59 -0.45 -11.22 27.82
CA VAL A 59 -0.55 -10.29 28.97
C VAL A 59 -2.00 -9.86 29.17
N LYS A 60 -2.49 -9.90 30.42
CA LYS A 60 -3.86 -9.47 30.74
C LYS A 60 -3.98 -7.96 30.63
N ARG A 61 -5.12 -7.51 30.08
CA ARG A 61 -5.45 -6.09 29.86
C ARG A 61 -5.35 -5.23 31.12
N ASP A 62 -5.52 -5.84 32.29
CA ASP A 62 -5.54 -5.15 33.59
C ASP A 62 -4.12 -4.85 34.14
N ASP A 63 -3.08 -5.55 33.64
CA ASP A 63 -1.70 -5.34 34.10
C ASP A 63 -1.05 -4.08 33.50
N LEU A 64 -1.73 -3.41 32.56
CA LEU A 64 -1.31 -2.17 31.90
C LEU A 64 -2.19 -0.97 32.30
N ALA A 65 -3.09 -1.14 33.28
CA ALA A 65 -4.14 -0.19 33.64
C ALA A 65 -3.68 1.15 34.26
N ASN A 66 -2.39 1.48 34.24
CA ASN A 66 -1.88 2.79 34.66
C ASN A 66 -1.35 3.66 33.51
N GLY A 67 -1.49 3.24 32.25
CA GLY A 67 -1.35 4.14 31.09
C GLY A 67 -2.73 4.63 30.68
N GLY A 68 -3.07 5.88 30.99
CA GLY A 68 -4.39 6.45 30.73
C GLY A 68 -4.92 6.22 29.31
N ALA A 69 -6.24 6.11 29.21
CA ALA A 69 -6.96 6.20 27.95
C ALA A 69 -6.42 7.39 27.11
N ALA A 70 -6.20 7.15 25.82
CA ALA A 70 -5.81 8.15 24.82
C ALA A 70 -4.35 8.65 24.82
N THR A 71 -3.38 7.75 24.66
CA THR A 71 -2.14 8.13 23.97
C THR A 71 -2.13 7.46 22.60
N HIS A 72 -2.30 8.30 21.58
CA HIS A 72 -2.26 7.99 20.15
C HIS A 72 -1.11 7.01 19.87
N ALA A 73 -1.39 5.90 19.18
CA ALA A 73 -0.38 4.89 18.89
C ALA A 73 0.67 5.47 17.92
N ASP A 74 1.73 6.05 18.48
CA ASP A 74 2.96 6.42 17.78
C ASP A 74 3.89 5.20 17.84
N HIS A 75 4.08 4.50 16.71
CA HIS A 75 4.89 3.29 16.68
C HIS A 75 6.38 3.56 16.88
N ALA A 76 6.84 4.79 16.66
CA ALA A 76 8.23 5.17 16.88
C ALA A 76 8.55 5.37 18.37
N THR A 77 7.56 5.74 19.20
CA THR A 77 7.75 5.94 20.65
C THR A 77 7.14 4.83 21.52
N GLY A 78 6.05 4.20 21.07
CA GLY A 78 5.35 3.11 21.77
C GLY A 78 5.75 1.70 21.34
N GLY A 79 6.54 1.57 20.27
CA GLY A 79 6.88 0.30 19.64
C GLY A 79 5.72 -0.35 18.90
N MET A 80 6.03 -1.35 18.07
CA MET A 80 5.00 -2.21 17.45
C MET A 80 4.63 -3.33 18.42
N ASN A 81 3.38 -3.38 18.88
CA ASN A 81 2.85 -4.53 19.61
C ASN A 81 2.15 -5.51 18.65
N GLY A 82 2.08 -6.79 19.03
CA GLY A 82 1.59 -7.88 18.17
C GLY A 82 2.72 -8.77 17.63
N MET A 83 2.47 -9.50 16.54
CA MET A 83 3.49 -10.35 15.90
C MET A 83 4.45 -9.46 15.11
N VAL A 84 5.65 -9.29 15.65
CA VAL A 84 6.80 -8.67 14.99
C VAL A 84 7.97 -9.64 15.08
N LEU A 85 8.50 -10.02 13.93
CA LEU A 85 9.66 -10.91 13.83
C LEU A 85 10.73 -10.21 13.00
N GLY A 86 11.82 -9.82 13.66
CA GLY A 86 13.06 -9.44 12.99
C GLY A 86 13.87 -10.68 12.62
N ILE A 87 14.29 -10.80 11.36
CA ILE A 87 15.06 -11.94 10.87
C ILE A 87 16.41 -11.45 10.34
N GLU A 88 17.50 -11.86 10.98
CA GLU A 88 18.85 -11.61 10.50
C GLU A 88 19.28 -12.73 9.55
N VAL A 89 19.49 -12.39 8.26
CA VAL A 89 20.05 -13.30 7.28
C VAL A 89 21.54 -13.03 7.14
N ARG A 90 22.35 -14.01 7.53
CA ARG A 90 23.81 -13.92 7.42
C ARG A 90 24.30 -14.27 6.02
N PRO A 91 25.38 -13.64 5.53
CA PRO A 91 26.02 -14.06 4.28
C PRO A 91 26.43 -15.53 4.33
N SER A 92 26.18 -16.26 3.24
CA SER A 92 26.70 -17.62 3.10
C SER A 92 28.23 -17.57 3.02
N ARG A 93 28.91 -18.50 3.70
CA ARG A 93 30.38 -18.67 3.57
C ARG A 93 30.82 -18.90 2.11
N LEU A 94 29.92 -19.41 1.26
CA LEU A 94 30.17 -19.62 -0.18
C LEU A 94 30.03 -18.33 -1.01
N THR A 95 29.17 -17.38 -0.59
CA THR A 95 29.00 -16.10 -1.33
C THR A 95 29.96 -15.01 -0.87
N ALA A 96 30.55 -15.11 0.32
CA ALA A 96 31.55 -14.17 0.83
C ALA A 96 32.82 -14.07 -0.05
N ALA A 97 33.14 -15.11 -0.83
CA ALA A 97 34.23 -15.09 -1.81
C ALA A 97 33.81 -14.51 -3.18
N SER A 98 32.52 -14.50 -3.51
CA SER A 98 31.95 -14.03 -4.78
C SER A 98 31.51 -12.56 -4.74
N THR A 99 31.19 -12.02 -3.56
CA THR A 99 30.76 -10.63 -3.38
C THR A 99 31.84 -9.57 -3.61
N ARG A 100 33.11 -9.97 -3.85
CA ARG A 100 34.13 -9.03 -4.37
C ARG A 100 34.04 -8.78 -5.88
N ALA A 101 33.19 -9.50 -6.62
CA ALA A 101 33.15 -9.41 -8.09
C ALA A 101 31.75 -9.18 -8.71
N SER A 102 30.68 -9.06 -7.92
CA SER A 102 29.31 -8.88 -8.45
C SER A 102 28.57 -7.72 -7.78
N SER A 103 28.91 -6.50 -8.18
CA SER A 103 28.11 -5.28 -7.93
C SER A 103 27.97 -4.44 -9.20
N ARG A 104 27.79 -5.10 -10.34
CA ARG A 104 27.33 -4.42 -11.56
C ARG A 104 26.33 -5.32 -12.28
N PRO A 105 25.05 -4.92 -12.38
CA PRO A 105 24.14 -5.58 -13.31
C PRO A 105 24.79 -5.54 -14.69
N ALA A 106 24.76 -6.68 -15.39
CA ALA A 106 25.19 -6.77 -16.77
C ALA A 106 24.42 -5.73 -17.61
N GLY A 107 25.17 -5.04 -18.46
CA GLY A 107 24.77 -3.92 -19.32
C GLY A 107 23.28 -3.79 -19.63
N ASN A 108 22.64 -2.84 -18.96
CA ASN A 108 21.58 -2.01 -19.53
C ASN A 108 22.01 -0.56 -19.31
N ALA A 109 21.75 0.32 -20.28
CA ALA A 109 22.08 1.75 -20.18
C ALA A 109 21.67 2.25 -18.79
N VAL A 110 22.63 2.77 -18.01
CA VAL A 110 22.34 3.33 -16.69
C VAL A 110 21.39 4.48 -16.94
N SER A 111 20.09 4.23 -16.72
CA SER A 111 19.09 5.29 -16.70
C SER A 111 19.55 6.30 -15.67
N SER A 112 19.62 7.58 -16.06
CA SER A 112 20.02 8.64 -15.14
C SER A 112 19.13 8.58 -13.90
N GLU A 113 19.76 8.68 -12.72
CA GLU A 113 19.07 8.70 -11.45
C GLU A 113 17.98 9.77 -11.46
N ARG A 114 16.75 9.39 -11.11
CA ARG A 114 15.63 10.31 -11.00
C ARG A 114 15.65 10.99 -9.65
N VAL A 115 15.66 12.32 -9.65
CA VAL A 115 15.78 13.13 -8.43
C VAL A 115 14.47 13.87 -8.20
N MET A 116 13.88 13.66 -7.02
CA MET A 116 12.59 14.24 -6.68
C MET A 116 12.56 14.71 -5.23
N ARG A 117 11.56 15.53 -4.91
CA ARG A 117 11.24 15.95 -3.54
C ARG A 117 9.80 15.56 -3.22
N LEU A 118 9.58 15.13 -1.99
CA LEU A 118 8.26 14.82 -1.45
C LEU A 118 7.97 15.75 -0.29
N LEU A 119 7.02 16.66 -0.45
CA LEU A 119 6.57 17.54 0.62
C LEU A 119 5.51 16.82 1.45
N VAL A 120 5.67 16.81 2.77
CA VAL A 120 4.67 16.36 3.73
C VAL A 120 4.10 17.58 4.43
N ARG A 121 2.85 17.96 4.19
CA ARG A 121 2.35 19.29 4.60
C ARG A 121 0.88 19.30 5.04
N PRO A 122 0.46 20.31 5.81
CA PRO A 122 -0.96 20.58 6.04
C PRO A 122 -1.70 20.86 4.73
N ASN A 123 -2.91 20.32 4.63
CA ASN A 123 -3.80 20.51 3.50
C ASN A 123 -4.78 21.66 3.82
N ARG A 124 -4.58 22.81 3.16
CA ARG A 124 -5.30 24.07 3.44
C ARG A 124 -6.75 24.11 2.94
N GLY A 125 -7.31 23.01 2.44
CA GLY A 125 -8.70 22.90 1.96
C GLY A 125 -9.69 22.21 2.92
N SER A 126 -9.25 21.75 4.10
CA SER A 126 -10.15 21.09 5.07
C SER A 126 -11.10 22.08 5.73
N SER A 127 -12.40 21.85 5.62
CA SER A 127 -13.44 22.53 6.40
C SER A 127 -13.84 21.76 7.67
N GLY A 128 -13.14 20.67 7.99
CA GLY A 128 -13.44 19.78 9.13
C GLY A 128 -12.72 20.19 10.42
N SER A 129 -13.18 19.66 11.56
CA SER A 129 -12.62 19.89 12.89
C SER A 129 -11.23 19.28 13.12
N ALA A 130 -10.75 18.43 12.21
CA ALA A 130 -9.43 17.78 12.26
C ALA A 130 -8.55 18.23 11.07
N PRO A 131 -7.22 18.39 11.29
CA PRO A 131 -6.31 18.77 10.22
C PRO A 131 -6.23 17.67 9.16
N LEU A 132 -6.35 18.06 7.89
CA LEU A 132 -5.95 17.21 6.77
C LEU A 132 -4.47 17.47 6.48
N TYR A 133 -3.78 16.42 6.08
CA TYR A 133 -2.42 16.45 5.58
C TYR A 133 -2.40 16.01 4.11
N GLY A 134 -1.28 16.21 3.44
CA GLY A 134 -1.13 15.82 2.05
C GLY A 134 0.34 15.64 1.66
N TYR A 135 0.51 14.84 0.62
CA TYR A 135 1.78 14.63 -0.06
C TYR A 135 1.81 15.40 -1.39
N ALA A 136 2.95 16.02 -1.71
CA ALA A 136 3.16 16.64 -3.01
C ALA A 136 4.57 16.32 -3.54
N PHE A 137 4.63 15.63 -4.68
CA PHE A 137 5.89 15.41 -5.39
C PHE A 137 6.22 16.60 -6.29
N HIS A 138 7.51 16.90 -6.41
CA HIS A 138 8.03 17.79 -7.43
C HIS A 138 9.48 17.49 -7.80
N GLU A 139 9.85 17.84 -9.02
CA GLU A 139 11.21 17.71 -9.57
C GLU A 139 11.83 19.07 -9.90
N THR A 140 11.06 20.15 -9.69
CA THR A 140 11.45 21.53 -9.98
C THR A 140 12.03 22.20 -8.73
N ALA A 141 12.71 23.32 -8.93
CA ALA A 141 13.22 24.14 -7.81
C ALA A 141 12.09 24.77 -6.97
N ALA A 142 10.96 25.10 -7.58
CA ALA A 142 9.81 25.69 -6.89
C ALA A 142 8.90 24.61 -6.30
N GLU A 143 8.51 24.78 -5.04
CA GLU A 143 7.51 23.92 -4.41
C GLU A 143 6.12 24.11 -5.05
N PRO A 144 5.32 23.05 -5.22
CA PRO A 144 3.93 23.16 -5.66
C PRO A 144 3.11 24.06 -4.71
N ALA A 145 2.09 24.75 -5.23
CA ALA A 145 1.21 25.61 -4.44
C ALA A 145 0.67 24.91 -3.18
N ALA A 146 0.45 25.62 -2.08
CA ALA A 146 0.10 25.02 -0.79
C ALA A 146 -1.24 24.24 -0.79
N ASP A 147 -2.10 24.55 -1.75
CA ASP A 147 -3.40 23.93 -2.03
C ASP A 147 -3.33 22.88 -3.16
N SER A 148 -2.15 22.57 -3.69
CA SER A 148 -1.99 21.46 -4.63
C SER A 148 -1.84 20.13 -3.89
N GLY A 149 -2.35 19.03 -4.45
CA GLY A 149 -2.32 17.72 -3.79
C GLY A 149 -3.26 17.63 -2.58
N LEU A 150 -4.49 18.18 -2.71
CA LEU A 150 -5.52 18.06 -1.68
C LEU A 150 -5.95 16.59 -1.55
N GLY A 151 -5.87 16.04 -0.35
CA GLY A 151 -6.38 14.71 0.01
C GLY A 151 -5.27 13.67 0.14
N PHE A 152 -5.60 12.42 -0.20
CA PHE A 152 -4.63 11.33 -0.22
C PHE A 152 -3.55 11.59 -1.29
N GLY A 153 -2.35 11.09 -1.04
CA GLY A 153 -1.17 11.36 -1.86
C GLY A 153 -1.34 10.95 -3.32
N PRO A 154 -0.75 11.71 -4.27
CA PRO A 154 -0.78 11.38 -5.69
C PRO A 154 -0.14 10.02 -5.99
N THR A 155 -0.48 9.42 -7.12
CA THR A 155 0.24 8.21 -7.57
C THR A 155 1.67 8.59 -7.93
N LEU A 156 2.64 7.85 -7.37
CA LEU A 156 4.04 7.95 -7.75
C LEU A 156 4.37 6.91 -8.83
N ASP A 157 4.56 7.35 -10.06
CA ASP A 157 5.09 6.50 -11.13
C ASP A 157 6.60 6.39 -11.03
N LEU A 158 7.15 5.17 -10.96
CA LEU A 158 8.58 4.87 -11.02
C LEU A 158 8.88 3.90 -12.18
N VAL A 159 10.15 3.63 -12.43
CA VAL A 159 10.60 2.68 -13.46
C VAL A 159 11.50 1.64 -12.83
N ARG A 160 11.23 0.36 -13.13
CA ARG A 160 12.05 -0.77 -12.70
C ARG A 160 13.50 -0.58 -13.13
N GLY A 161 14.42 -0.76 -12.20
CA GLY A 161 15.86 -0.64 -12.47
C GLY A 161 16.39 0.78 -12.62
N GLN A 162 15.53 1.81 -12.56
CA GLN A 162 15.97 3.21 -12.53
C GLN A 162 16.26 3.63 -11.08
N PRO A 163 17.49 4.09 -10.77
CA PRO A 163 17.79 4.64 -9.44
C PRO A 163 16.94 5.88 -9.16
N VAL A 164 16.38 5.97 -7.96
CA VAL A 164 15.61 7.12 -7.51
C VAL A 164 16.17 7.67 -6.20
N ARG A 165 16.22 8.99 -6.12
CA ARG A 165 16.54 9.75 -4.91
C ARG A 165 15.38 10.69 -4.59
N ILE A 166 14.79 10.53 -3.41
CA ILE A 166 13.64 11.32 -2.96
C ILE A 166 14.04 12.06 -1.68
N THR A 167 13.98 13.39 -1.70
CA THR A 167 14.14 14.19 -0.48
C THR A 167 12.77 14.45 0.12
N ILE A 168 12.46 13.80 1.23
CA ILE A 168 11.25 13.99 2.02
C ILE A 168 11.44 15.27 2.84
N VAL A 169 10.51 16.22 2.75
CA VAL A 169 10.57 17.51 3.44
C VAL A 169 9.36 17.61 4.35
N ASN A 170 9.60 17.66 5.67
CA ASN A 170 8.53 17.75 6.63
C ASN A 170 8.12 19.21 6.86
N ARG A 171 6.91 19.56 6.42
CA ARG A 171 6.27 20.86 6.65
C ARG A 171 5.11 20.77 7.66
N LEU A 172 4.92 19.61 8.29
CA LEU A 172 3.95 19.45 9.37
C LEU A 172 4.46 20.15 10.64
N PRO A 173 3.56 20.52 11.58
CA PRO A 173 3.95 21.02 12.90
C PRO A 173 4.45 19.91 13.84
N GLU A 174 4.71 18.71 13.31
CA GLU A 174 5.02 17.51 14.08
C GLU A 174 5.94 16.55 13.32
N PRO A 175 6.61 15.62 14.01
CA PRO A 175 7.46 14.64 13.35
C PRO A 175 6.70 13.69 12.44
N THR A 176 7.38 13.18 11.42
CA THR A 176 6.82 12.18 10.50
C THR A 176 7.91 11.25 9.96
N ALA A 177 7.51 10.19 9.25
CA ALA A 177 8.37 9.30 8.49
C ALA A 177 7.57 8.75 7.30
N VAL A 178 8.22 8.38 6.20
CA VAL A 178 7.54 7.83 5.01
C VAL A 178 8.04 6.42 4.77
N HIS A 179 7.15 5.44 4.89
CA HIS A 179 7.41 4.05 4.56
C HIS A 179 7.02 3.74 3.11
N TRP A 180 7.85 2.93 2.44
CA TRP A 180 7.71 2.53 1.04
C TRP A 180 7.19 1.10 0.94
N HIS A 181 5.99 0.91 1.47
CA HIS A 181 5.34 -0.38 1.65
C HIS A 181 5.40 -1.26 0.39
N GLY A 182 6.06 -2.41 0.55
CA GLY A 182 6.23 -3.45 -0.47
C GLY A 182 7.43 -3.27 -1.40
N ILE A 183 8.12 -2.11 -1.38
CA ILE A 183 9.33 -1.89 -2.17
C ILE A 183 10.52 -2.57 -1.50
N GLU A 184 11.26 -3.40 -2.24
CA GLU A 184 12.49 -3.98 -1.72
C GLU A 184 13.64 -2.97 -1.79
N LEU A 185 13.98 -2.38 -0.63
CA LEU A 185 15.05 -1.40 -0.50
C LEU A 185 15.94 -1.67 0.72
N GLU A 186 16.95 -0.83 0.93
CA GLU A 186 17.76 -0.86 2.14
C GLU A 186 16.94 -0.38 3.33
N SER A 187 16.84 -1.21 4.37
CA SER A 187 16.07 -0.94 5.61
C SER A 187 16.27 0.43 6.27
N TYR A 188 17.38 1.15 6.03
CA TYR A 188 17.61 2.51 6.52
C TYR A 188 16.72 3.56 5.83
N TYR A 189 16.35 3.30 4.58
CA TYR A 189 15.45 4.14 3.80
C TYR A 189 13.98 3.71 3.89
N ASP A 190 13.70 2.63 4.61
CA ASP A 190 12.37 2.03 4.71
C ASP A 190 11.40 2.86 5.54
N GLY A 191 11.91 3.87 6.25
CA GLY A 191 11.06 4.84 6.95
C GLY A 191 10.37 4.27 8.18
N VAL A 192 10.91 3.20 8.78
CA VAL A 192 10.49 2.66 10.08
C VAL A 192 11.40 3.25 11.17
N PRO A 193 10.99 4.33 11.87
CA PRO A 193 11.91 5.07 12.75
C PRO A 193 12.49 4.19 13.85
N GLY A 194 13.79 4.36 14.12
CA GLY A 194 14.47 3.59 15.16
C GLY A 194 14.79 2.15 14.77
N PHE A 195 14.42 1.70 13.57
CA PHE A 195 14.77 0.38 13.05
C PHE A 195 15.63 0.48 11.79
N SER A 196 16.61 -0.40 11.68
CA SER A 196 17.22 -0.73 10.40
C SER A 196 17.92 -2.10 10.47
N GLY A 197 18.27 -2.60 9.30
CA GLY A 197 18.99 -3.82 9.09
C GLY A 197 20.50 -3.74 9.31
N THR A 198 21.00 -2.59 9.77
CA THR A 198 22.41 -2.42 10.12
C THR A 198 22.51 -1.71 11.47
N ASN A 199 23.22 -2.29 12.44
CA ASN A 199 23.39 -1.70 13.78
C ASN A 199 24.18 -0.37 13.79
N ARG A 200 24.49 0.21 12.62
CA ARG A 200 25.31 1.41 12.46
C ARG A 200 24.50 2.65 12.09
N GLN A 201 23.28 2.49 11.57
CA GLN A 201 22.44 3.61 11.13
C GLN A 201 20.97 3.23 11.27
N LEU A 202 20.20 3.90 12.11
CA LEU A 202 18.76 3.66 12.25
C LEU A 202 17.98 4.63 11.37
N SER A 203 16.86 4.19 10.80
CA SER A 203 15.98 5.08 10.03
C SER A 203 15.52 6.23 10.95
N PRO A 204 15.66 7.50 10.52
CA PRO A 204 15.32 8.63 11.37
C PRO A 204 13.82 8.92 11.35
N MET A 205 13.34 9.49 12.45
CA MET A 205 12.14 10.31 12.41
C MET A 205 12.49 11.69 11.84
N ILE A 206 11.63 12.28 11.01
CA ILE A 206 11.86 13.57 10.37
C ILE A 206 11.18 14.65 11.21
N ALA A 207 11.94 15.49 11.90
CA ALA A 207 11.39 16.57 12.72
C ALA A 207 10.69 17.66 11.87
N PRO A 208 9.82 18.50 12.47
CA PRO A 208 9.24 19.65 11.78
C PRO A 208 10.31 20.55 11.15
N GLY A 209 10.16 20.87 9.86
CA GLY A 209 11.12 21.70 9.11
C GLY A 209 12.33 20.96 8.56
N ASP A 210 12.60 19.74 9.03
CA ASP A 210 13.73 18.93 8.56
C ASP A 210 13.40 18.15 7.29
N SER A 211 14.42 17.48 6.76
CA SER A 211 14.30 16.63 5.59
C SER A 211 15.13 15.36 5.72
N PHE A 212 14.70 14.31 5.04
CA PHE A 212 15.44 13.06 4.93
C PHE A 212 15.50 12.60 3.48
N GLN A 213 16.67 12.17 3.04
CA GLN A 213 16.88 11.72 1.68
C GLN A 213 16.90 10.20 1.62
N VAL A 214 15.98 9.63 0.87
CA VAL A 214 15.95 8.20 0.57
C VAL A 214 16.53 7.91 -0.80
N ARG A 215 17.19 6.75 -0.94
CA ARG A 215 17.72 6.26 -2.22
C ARG A 215 17.40 4.79 -2.37
N PHE A 216 16.83 4.42 -3.51
CA PHE A 216 16.62 3.02 -3.85
C PHE A 216 16.52 2.84 -5.36
N THR A 217 16.54 1.59 -5.82
CA THR A 217 16.29 1.22 -7.21
C THR A 217 15.21 0.16 -7.19
N PRO A 218 13.98 0.43 -7.69
CA PRO A 218 12.91 -0.55 -7.68
C PRO A 218 13.31 -1.80 -8.46
N PRO A 219 13.41 -2.99 -7.84
CA PRO A 219 13.92 -4.17 -8.54
C PRO A 219 12.88 -4.84 -9.44
N ARG A 220 11.59 -4.57 -9.20
CA ARG A 220 10.46 -5.14 -9.97
C ARG A 220 9.36 -4.11 -10.25
N ALA A 221 8.65 -4.32 -11.35
CA ALA A 221 7.43 -3.60 -11.67
C ALA A 221 6.26 -4.09 -10.82
N GLY A 222 5.25 -3.25 -10.59
CA GLY A 222 4.11 -3.58 -9.74
C GLY A 222 3.38 -2.38 -9.15
N THR A 223 2.33 -2.67 -8.37
CA THR A 223 1.61 -1.71 -7.52
C THR A 223 2.13 -1.80 -6.09
N PHE A 224 2.53 -0.66 -5.52
CA PHE A 224 3.03 -0.54 -4.15
C PHE A 224 2.40 0.69 -3.50
N ILE A 225 2.84 1.01 -2.29
CA ILE A 225 2.23 2.07 -1.49
C ILE A 225 3.35 2.89 -0.83
N TYR A 226 3.11 4.18 -0.64
CA TYR A 226 3.87 4.98 0.31
C TYR A 226 2.92 5.59 1.33
N HIS A 227 3.29 5.59 2.61
CA HIS A 227 2.45 6.15 3.66
C HIS A 227 3.28 6.64 4.85
N THR A 228 2.67 7.44 5.71
CA THR A 228 3.29 7.80 6.99
C THR A 228 3.56 6.55 7.82
N HIS A 229 4.70 6.52 8.52
CA HIS A 229 5.01 5.46 9.48
C HIS A 229 5.47 6.04 10.83
N ALA A 230 4.76 7.07 11.28
CA ALA A 230 5.00 7.75 12.55
C ALA A 230 3.78 7.70 13.49
N ILE A 231 2.65 8.30 13.07
CA ILE A 231 1.42 8.38 13.87
C ILE A 231 0.22 8.01 12.97
N GLU A 232 0.12 6.75 12.60
CA GLU A 232 -0.77 6.20 11.55
C GLU A 232 -2.24 6.54 11.85
N GLU A 233 -2.68 6.35 13.09
CA GLU A 233 -4.05 6.64 13.53
C GLU A 233 -4.47 8.10 13.32
N ARG A 234 -3.53 9.03 13.12
CA ARG A 234 -3.84 10.43 12.88
C ARG A 234 -3.35 10.91 11.52
N GLN A 235 -2.08 10.70 11.21
CA GLN A 235 -1.45 11.16 9.99
C GLN A 235 -1.96 10.42 8.75
N GLN A 236 -2.17 9.10 8.81
CA GLN A 236 -2.66 8.34 7.66
C GLN A 236 -4.12 8.67 7.40
N LEU A 237 -4.94 8.72 8.45
CA LEU A 237 -6.32 9.20 8.36
C LEU A 237 -6.40 10.62 7.78
N ALA A 238 -5.46 11.50 8.16
CA ALA A 238 -5.38 12.86 7.65
C ALA A 238 -5.01 12.95 6.16
N GLY A 239 -4.61 11.85 5.52
CA GLY A 239 -4.34 11.78 4.08
C GLY A 239 -2.92 11.36 3.70
N LEU A 240 -2.06 10.99 4.67
CA LEU A 240 -0.68 10.61 4.38
C LEU A 240 -0.54 9.15 3.94
N ALA A 241 -1.18 8.81 2.80
CA ALA A 241 -0.93 7.58 2.04
C ALA A 241 -1.15 7.83 0.55
N GLY A 242 -0.42 7.11 -0.30
CA GLY A 242 -0.55 7.18 -1.76
C GLY A 242 -0.09 5.88 -2.43
N ALA A 243 -0.46 5.70 -3.70
CA ALA A 243 -0.05 4.55 -4.49
C ALA A 243 1.31 4.80 -5.17
N ILE A 244 2.10 3.75 -5.37
CA ILE A 244 3.27 3.74 -6.25
C ILE A 244 2.97 2.76 -7.39
N VAL A 245 3.23 3.16 -8.63
CA VAL A 245 3.24 2.24 -9.77
C VAL A 245 4.66 2.19 -10.32
N VAL A 246 5.31 1.04 -10.20
CA VAL A 246 6.60 0.80 -10.85
C VAL A 246 6.32 0.19 -12.22
N ASN A 247 6.71 0.90 -13.27
CA ASN A 247 6.56 0.48 -14.65
C ASN A 247 7.76 -0.36 -15.11
N GLU A 248 7.56 -1.22 -16.10
CA GLU A 248 8.67 -1.85 -16.81
C GLU A 248 9.50 -0.81 -17.59
N ALA A 249 10.77 -1.11 -17.83
CA ALA A 249 11.66 -0.21 -18.56
C ALA A 249 11.10 0.08 -19.97
N GLY A 250 11.03 1.36 -20.33
CA GLY A 250 10.48 1.81 -21.62
C GLY A 250 8.95 1.82 -21.71
N VAL A 251 8.25 1.39 -20.67
CA VAL A 251 6.78 1.45 -20.59
C VAL A 251 6.37 2.62 -19.72
N LYS A 252 5.53 3.51 -20.25
CA LYS A 252 4.87 4.55 -19.47
C LYS A 252 3.42 4.14 -19.22
N ARG A 253 2.96 4.27 -17.98
CA ARG A 253 1.55 4.08 -17.62
C ARG A 253 0.66 5.01 -18.45
N ASP A 254 -0.38 4.45 -19.08
CA ASP A 254 -1.48 5.22 -19.64
C ASP A 254 -2.52 5.43 -18.55
N GLU A 255 -2.60 6.64 -18.02
CA GLU A 255 -3.50 6.96 -16.90
C GLU A 255 -4.99 6.81 -17.22
N ALA A 256 -5.34 6.80 -18.51
CA ALA A 256 -6.73 6.61 -18.94
C ALA A 256 -7.16 5.14 -18.88
N THR A 257 -6.21 4.19 -18.88
CA THR A 257 -6.50 2.76 -18.91
C THR A 257 -5.92 2.00 -17.73
N ASP A 258 -4.90 2.53 -17.08
CA ASP A 258 -4.26 1.95 -15.91
C ASP A 258 -4.45 2.87 -14.69
N ILE A 259 -5.46 2.52 -13.89
CA ILE A 259 -6.15 3.38 -12.95
C ILE A 259 -5.93 2.87 -11.52
N PRO A 260 -5.05 3.54 -10.74
CA PRO A 260 -4.96 3.34 -9.30
C PRO A 260 -6.23 3.83 -8.58
N LEU A 261 -6.75 2.97 -7.72
CA LEU A 261 -7.89 3.22 -6.85
C LEU A 261 -7.43 3.04 -5.40
N LEU A 262 -6.96 4.13 -4.81
CA LEU A 262 -6.61 4.22 -3.41
C LEU A 262 -7.89 4.30 -2.57
N LEU A 263 -8.12 3.26 -1.79
CA LEU A 263 -9.26 3.08 -0.92
C LEU A 263 -8.87 3.46 0.49
N SER A 264 -9.58 4.43 1.07
CA SER A 264 -9.31 4.89 2.43
C SER A 264 -10.61 5.29 3.14
N ALA A 265 -10.50 6.03 4.24
CA ALA A 265 -11.64 6.48 5.03
C ALA A 265 -11.49 7.97 5.38
N PRO A 266 -12.60 8.67 5.64
CA PRO A 266 -12.55 10.03 6.17
C PRO A 266 -11.79 10.09 7.50
N THR A 267 -11.24 11.27 7.81
CA THR A 267 -10.64 11.54 9.13
C THR A 267 -11.64 11.44 10.26
N ASP A 268 -12.88 11.85 10.03
CA ASP A 268 -13.96 11.79 11.01
C ASP A 268 -14.31 10.33 11.34
N PHE A 269 -14.02 9.90 12.57
CA PHE A 269 -14.28 8.55 13.05
C PHE A 269 -15.76 8.13 12.97
N ALA A 270 -16.70 9.06 13.16
CA ALA A 270 -18.12 8.75 13.03
C ALA A 270 -18.49 8.49 11.55
N GLU A 271 -17.86 9.18 10.61
CA GLU A 271 -18.02 8.95 9.17
C GLU A 271 -17.23 7.70 8.69
N GLN A 272 -16.16 7.30 9.38
CA GLN A 272 -15.45 6.03 9.11
C GLN A 272 -16.32 4.79 9.35
N GLY A 273 -17.46 4.88 10.03
CA GLY A 273 -18.43 3.77 10.04
C GLY A 273 -19.24 3.67 8.75
N ARG A 274 -19.35 4.77 8.00
CA ARG A 274 -20.43 4.99 7.02
C ARG A 274 -19.93 5.29 5.60
N LYS A 275 -18.72 5.79 5.43
CA LYS A 275 -18.16 6.21 4.13
C LYS A 275 -16.76 5.72 3.88
N ALA A 276 -16.47 5.35 2.64
CA ALA A 276 -15.11 5.13 2.16
C ALA A 276 -14.76 6.23 1.16
N LEU A 277 -13.46 6.47 1.01
CA LEU A 277 -12.93 7.38 0.01
C LEU A 277 -12.27 6.57 -1.10
N VAL A 278 -12.52 6.94 -2.35
CA VAL A 278 -11.77 6.46 -3.52
C VAL A 278 -10.99 7.64 -4.05
N ASN A 279 -9.65 7.53 -4.05
CA ASN A 279 -8.73 8.61 -4.42
C ASN A 279 -9.05 9.92 -3.67
N GLY A 280 -9.34 9.80 -2.36
CA GLY A 280 -9.62 10.93 -1.48
C GLY A 280 -11.04 11.51 -1.53
N SER A 281 -11.95 10.97 -2.35
CA SER A 281 -13.32 11.47 -2.45
C SER A 281 -14.36 10.43 -2.02
N SER A 282 -15.36 10.86 -1.25
CA SER A 282 -16.56 10.05 -0.95
C SER A 282 -17.57 10.01 -2.10
N THR A 283 -17.43 10.93 -3.06
CA THR A 283 -18.20 11.02 -4.31
C THR A 283 -17.22 11.05 -5.47
N PRO A 284 -16.55 9.92 -5.75
CA PRO A 284 -15.45 9.89 -6.70
C PRO A 284 -15.93 10.23 -8.12
N ARG A 285 -15.05 10.87 -8.89
CA ARG A 285 -15.34 11.26 -10.27
C ARG A 285 -15.64 10.01 -11.11
N ALA A 286 -16.74 10.07 -11.86
CA ALA A 286 -17.13 9.01 -12.77
C ALA A 286 -16.02 8.71 -13.78
N GLN A 287 -15.76 7.43 -14.01
CA GLN A 287 -14.82 6.96 -15.01
C GLN A 287 -15.52 6.75 -16.35
N VAL A 288 -14.80 6.93 -17.45
CA VAL A 288 -15.30 6.63 -18.79
C VAL A 288 -14.48 5.49 -19.37
N MET A 289 -15.14 4.42 -19.78
CA MET A 289 -14.54 3.27 -20.42
C MET A 289 -15.05 3.09 -21.84
N GLN A 290 -14.29 2.40 -22.68
CA GLN A 290 -14.64 2.10 -24.06
C GLN A 290 -14.90 0.61 -24.23
N THR A 291 -15.91 0.27 -25.02
CA THR A 291 -16.17 -1.14 -25.39
C THR A 291 -14.98 -1.74 -26.13
N GLY A 292 -14.57 -2.95 -25.76
CA GLY A 292 -13.45 -3.68 -26.37
C GLY A 292 -12.06 -3.25 -25.90
N LYS A 293 -11.96 -2.16 -25.13
CA LYS A 293 -10.69 -1.70 -24.55
C LYS A 293 -10.49 -2.31 -23.17
N THR A 294 -9.29 -2.81 -22.89
CA THR A 294 -8.92 -3.35 -21.57
C THR A 294 -8.43 -2.22 -20.65
N TYR A 295 -8.90 -2.25 -19.42
CA TYR A 295 -8.53 -1.35 -18.34
C TYR A 295 -7.90 -2.17 -17.21
N ARG A 296 -6.83 -1.66 -16.61
CA ARG A 296 -6.22 -2.16 -15.38
C ARG A 296 -6.70 -1.30 -14.21
N LEU A 297 -7.40 -1.92 -13.27
CA LEU A 297 -7.81 -1.29 -12.01
C LEU A 297 -6.85 -1.77 -10.92
N ARG A 298 -6.07 -0.87 -10.33
CA ARG A 298 -5.13 -1.19 -9.25
C ARG A 298 -5.73 -0.78 -7.91
N LEU A 299 -6.34 -1.74 -7.22
CA LEU A 299 -6.94 -1.52 -5.92
C LEU A 299 -5.84 -1.42 -4.86
N VAL A 300 -5.85 -0.36 -4.07
CA VAL A 300 -4.87 -0.11 -3.01
C VAL A 300 -5.61 0.19 -1.71
N GLN A 301 -5.52 -0.66 -0.70
CA GLN A 301 -6.28 -0.49 0.54
C GLN A 301 -5.42 0.16 1.63
N MET A 302 -5.74 1.41 1.99
CA MET A 302 -5.03 2.23 3.00
C MET A 302 -5.94 2.87 4.06
N SER A 303 -7.06 2.23 4.38
CA SER A 303 -7.85 2.58 5.56
C SER A 303 -7.15 2.13 6.83
N THR A 304 -7.36 2.81 7.94
CA THR A 304 -6.73 2.42 9.21
C THR A 304 -7.57 1.45 10.03
N SER A 305 -8.90 1.44 9.84
CA SER A 305 -9.84 0.72 10.72
C SER A 305 -10.75 -0.29 10.05
N ARG A 306 -10.46 -0.63 8.78
CA ARG A 306 -11.26 -1.60 8.01
C ARG A 306 -10.37 -2.71 7.46
N ALA A 307 -10.11 -3.69 8.32
CA ALA A 307 -9.30 -4.86 7.99
C ALA A 307 -9.82 -5.68 6.80
N LEU A 308 -11.08 -5.50 6.38
CA LEU A 308 -11.68 -6.20 5.24
C LEU A 308 -12.65 -5.28 4.49
N LEU A 309 -12.13 -4.58 3.47
CA LEU A 309 -12.98 -3.94 2.47
C LEU A 309 -13.37 -4.95 1.41
N ARG A 310 -14.62 -4.90 0.97
CA ARG A 310 -15.09 -5.62 -0.20
C ARG A 310 -15.17 -4.66 -1.37
N VAL A 311 -14.62 -5.05 -2.50
CA VAL A 311 -14.74 -4.32 -3.75
C VAL A 311 -15.47 -5.20 -4.75
N GLU A 312 -16.54 -4.63 -5.31
CA GLU A 312 -17.42 -5.34 -6.20
C GLU A 312 -17.71 -4.48 -7.43
N LEU A 313 -17.57 -5.04 -8.64
CA LEU A 313 -17.92 -4.34 -9.87
C LEU A 313 -19.25 -4.90 -10.39
N PHE A 314 -20.19 -4.01 -10.72
CA PHE A 314 -21.51 -4.37 -11.18
C PHE A 314 -21.77 -3.80 -12.56
N ARG A 315 -22.54 -4.58 -13.32
CA ARG A 315 -23.31 -4.10 -14.45
C ARG A 315 -24.77 -4.41 -14.16
N ASP A 316 -25.61 -3.38 -14.15
CA ASP A 316 -26.99 -3.47 -13.71
C ASP A 316 -27.09 -4.12 -12.31
N SER A 317 -27.77 -5.25 -12.15
CA SER A 317 -27.87 -5.98 -10.88
C SER A 317 -26.86 -7.12 -10.70
N SER A 318 -26.03 -7.39 -11.71
CA SER A 318 -25.12 -8.55 -11.73
C SER A 318 -23.66 -8.15 -11.56
N HIS A 319 -22.87 -9.01 -10.91
CA HIS A 319 -21.41 -8.84 -10.91
C HIS A 319 -20.88 -8.93 -12.32
N PHE A 320 -20.03 -7.98 -12.70
CA PHE A 320 -19.28 -8.08 -13.94
C PHE A 320 -18.17 -9.15 -13.79
N ALA A 321 -17.49 -9.49 -14.88
CA ALA A 321 -16.34 -10.38 -14.83
C ALA A 321 -15.05 -9.56 -14.96
N TRP A 322 -14.06 -9.85 -14.12
CA TRP A 322 -12.71 -9.29 -14.22
C TRP A 322 -11.66 -10.39 -14.13
N ARG A 323 -10.42 -10.08 -14.51
CA ARG A 323 -9.28 -10.99 -14.39
C ARG A 323 -8.36 -10.48 -13.31
N LEU A 324 -8.01 -11.29 -12.32
CA LEU A 324 -6.94 -10.91 -11.39
C LEU A 324 -5.59 -11.15 -12.05
N VAL A 325 -4.72 -10.14 -12.05
CA VAL A 325 -3.41 -10.25 -12.70
C VAL A 325 -2.24 -10.17 -11.74
N ALA A 326 -2.34 -9.36 -10.68
CA ALA A 326 -1.27 -9.20 -9.71
C ALA A 326 -1.83 -8.98 -8.29
N LYS A 327 -1.01 -9.32 -7.29
CA LYS A 327 -1.22 -9.06 -5.86
C LYS A 327 0.08 -8.55 -5.25
N ASP A 328 0.01 -7.50 -4.45
CA ASP A 328 1.16 -6.90 -3.73
C ASP A 328 2.36 -6.61 -4.65
N GLY A 329 2.03 -6.02 -5.80
CA GLY A 329 2.98 -5.69 -6.86
C GLY A 329 3.60 -6.89 -7.58
N ALA A 330 3.17 -8.11 -7.29
CA ALA A 330 3.66 -9.31 -7.96
C ALA A 330 2.59 -9.89 -8.88
N ASP A 331 3.01 -10.07 -10.13
CA ASP A 331 2.27 -10.80 -11.15
C ASP A 331 1.95 -12.23 -10.68
N LEU A 332 0.69 -12.62 -10.76
CA LEU A 332 0.28 -13.97 -10.37
C LEU A 332 0.78 -15.01 -11.38
N PRO A 333 0.93 -16.28 -10.98
CA PRO A 333 1.17 -17.35 -11.95
C PRO A 333 0.04 -17.41 -13.00
N PRO A 334 0.33 -17.77 -14.27
CA PRO A 334 -0.68 -17.81 -15.34
C PRO A 334 -1.95 -18.60 -14.97
N VAL A 335 -1.80 -19.71 -14.24
CA VAL A 335 -2.93 -20.55 -13.77
C VAL A 335 -3.88 -19.83 -12.81
N ALA A 336 -3.40 -18.79 -12.12
CA ALA A 336 -4.18 -17.98 -11.20
C ALA A 336 -4.77 -16.71 -11.85
N ARG A 337 -4.42 -16.40 -13.11
CA ARG A 337 -4.92 -15.23 -13.87
C ARG A 337 -6.23 -15.52 -14.60
N SER A 338 -7.22 -16.04 -13.89
CA SER A 338 -8.50 -16.42 -14.47
C SER A 338 -9.55 -15.31 -14.40
N MET A 339 -10.47 -15.32 -15.37
CA MET A 339 -11.70 -14.53 -15.30
C MET A 339 -12.56 -15.04 -14.16
N ARG A 340 -13.13 -14.11 -13.39
CA ARG A 340 -13.97 -14.43 -12.23
C ARG A 340 -15.01 -13.34 -11.98
N PRO A 341 -16.10 -13.66 -11.26
CA PRO A 341 -17.02 -12.63 -10.78
C PRO A 341 -16.27 -11.55 -10.03
N SER A 342 -16.64 -10.29 -10.28
CA SER A 342 -15.97 -9.15 -9.69
C SER A 342 -16.36 -8.90 -8.26
N ARG A 343 -15.86 -9.77 -7.39
CA ARG A 343 -15.92 -9.70 -5.92
C ARG A 343 -14.54 -10.00 -5.35
N THR A 344 -14.02 -9.13 -4.51
CA THR A 344 -12.76 -9.35 -3.83
C THR A 344 -12.76 -8.67 -2.46
N ALA A 345 -12.13 -9.30 -1.48
CA ALA A 345 -11.84 -8.67 -0.20
C ALA A 345 -10.38 -8.20 -0.21
N LEU A 346 -10.11 -7.06 0.42
CA LEU A 346 -8.77 -6.50 0.59
C LEU A 346 -8.54 -6.18 2.07
N GLY A 347 -7.40 -6.64 2.57
CA GLY A 347 -6.83 -6.22 3.83
C GLY A 347 -6.14 -4.87 3.75
N ILE A 348 -5.93 -4.24 4.90
CA ILE A 348 -5.11 -3.02 5.02
C ILE A 348 -3.68 -3.36 4.60
N GLY A 349 -3.10 -2.61 3.67
CA GLY A 349 -1.78 -2.90 3.10
C GLY A 349 -1.82 -3.65 1.77
N GLU A 350 -2.92 -4.33 1.46
CA GLU A 350 -2.96 -5.15 0.25
C GLU A 350 -3.18 -4.31 -1.01
N THR A 351 -2.57 -4.78 -2.10
CA THR A 351 -2.87 -4.30 -3.45
C THR A 351 -3.31 -5.44 -4.35
N TYR A 352 -4.28 -5.16 -5.22
CA TYR A 352 -4.74 -6.11 -6.23
C TYR A 352 -4.93 -5.40 -7.56
N ASP A 353 -4.42 -6.00 -8.63
CA ASP A 353 -4.59 -5.48 -9.96
C ASP A 353 -5.55 -6.37 -10.75
N PHE A 354 -6.56 -5.74 -11.33
CA PHE A 354 -7.58 -6.41 -12.12
C PHE A 354 -7.64 -5.87 -13.54
N GLU A 355 -7.80 -6.74 -14.52
CA GLU A 355 -8.16 -6.34 -15.88
C GLU A 355 -9.66 -6.44 -16.10
N VAL A 356 -10.21 -5.40 -16.71
CA VAL A 356 -11.63 -5.26 -17.04
C VAL A 356 -11.74 -4.87 -18.51
N THR A 357 -12.54 -5.61 -19.29
CA THR A 357 -12.80 -5.29 -20.70
C THR A 357 -14.31 -5.22 -20.92
N PRO A 358 -14.92 -4.03 -20.87
CA PRO A 358 -16.33 -3.87 -21.15
C PRO A 358 -16.65 -4.27 -22.59
N THR A 359 -17.70 -5.05 -22.82
CA THR A 359 -18.06 -5.55 -24.16
C THR A 359 -19.25 -4.85 -24.80
N SER A 360 -19.98 -4.03 -24.03
CA SER A 360 -21.16 -3.30 -24.51
C SER A 360 -21.32 -1.95 -23.80
N VAL A 361 -21.89 -0.98 -24.51
CA VAL A 361 -22.15 0.37 -23.98
C VAL A 361 -23.15 0.35 -22.83
N GLY A 362 -23.08 1.32 -21.92
CA GLY A 362 -24.02 1.44 -20.79
C GLY A 362 -23.33 1.83 -19.49
N SER A 363 -24.01 1.60 -18.37
CA SER A 363 -23.52 1.98 -17.05
C SER A 363 -22.96 0.78 -16.29
N MET A 364 -21.84 1.00 -15.62
CA MET A 364 -21.22 0.10 -14.66
C MET A 364 -20.96 0.87 -13.37
N ARG A 365 -20.75 0.16 -12.26
CA ARG A 365 -20.36 0.79 -11.00
C ARG A 365 -19.46 -0.12 -10.20
N LEU A 366 -18.40 0.44 -9.64
CA LEU A 366 -17.57 -0.23 -8.65
C LEU A 366 -18.02 0.22 -7.27
N GLU A 367 -18.42 -0.72 -6.44
CA GLU A 367 -18.88 -0.51 -5.08
C GLU A 367 -17.78 -0.90 -4.09
N VAL A 368 -17.54 -0.02 -3.13
CA VAL A 368 -16.71 -0.31 -1.95
C VAL A 368 -17.64 -0.53 -0.77
N ARG A 369 -17.49 -1.68 -0.13
CA ARG A 369 -18.40 -2.18 0.90
C ARG A 369 -17.61 -2.65 2.12
N VAL A 370 -18.28 -2.76 3.25
CA VAL A 370 -17.75 -3.38 4.47
C VAL A 370 -18.68 -4.47 4.98
N GLY A 371 -18.12 -5.57 5.49
CA GLY A 371 -18.89 -6.65 6.11
C GLY A 371 -18.09 -7.95 6.17
N GLN A 372 -18.55 -8.89 6.99
CA GLN A 372 -17.96 -10.23 7.16
C GLN A 372 -17.79 -10.97 5.84
N PRO A 373 -16.83 -11.92 5.69
CA PRO A 373 -16.67 -12.67 4.45
C PRO A 373 -17.97 -13.24 3.86
N TRP A 374 -18.00 -13.41 2.53
CA TRP A 374 -19.20 -13.95 1.87
C TRP A 374 -19.59 -15.31 2.45
N PRO A 375 -20.89 -15.61 2.57
CA PRO A 375 -22.04 -14.91 1.96
C PRO A 375 -22.70 -13.84 2.84
N ALA A 376 -22.08 -13.43 3.96
CA ALA A 376 -22.71 -12.48 4.88
C ALA A 376 -23.06 -11.14 4.20
N PRO A 377 -24.11 -10.43 4.66
CA PRO A 377 -24.45 -9.10 4.18
C PRO A 377 -23.29 -8.11 4.27
N SER A 378 -23.31 -7.09 3.40
CA SER A 378 -22.38 -5.97 3.44
C SER A 378 -23.11 -4.63 3.39
N VAL A 379 -22.46 -3.62 3.95
CA VAL A 379 -22.90 -2.22 3.91
C VAL A 379 -22.13 -1.50 2.80
N LEU A 380 -22.86 -0.80 1.93
CA LEU A 380 -22.27 0.06 0.91
C LEU A 380 -21.67 1.31 1.55
N LEU A 381 -20.42 1.63 1.21
CA LEU A 381 -19.69 2.77 1.74
C LEU A 381 -19.48 3.88 0.72
N THR A 382 -19.22 3.52 -0.54
CA THR A 382 -19.16 4.47 -1.67
C THR A 382 -19.26 3.71 -2.98
N THR A 383 -19.57 4.46 -4.04
CA THR A 383 -19.71 3.96 -5.40
C THR A 383 -18.88 4.82 -6.33
N LEU A 384 -18.06 4.18 -7.16
CA LEU A 384 -17.40 4.76 -8.32
C LEU A 384 -18.26 4.51 -9.56
N PRO A 385 -18.92 5.53 -10.13
CA PRO A 385 -19.68 5.38 -11.36
C PRO A 385 -18.74 5.16 -12.54
N ILE A 386 -19.13 4.31 -13.48
CA ILE A 386 -18.39 4.04 -14.71
C ILE A 386 -19.36 4.10 -15.89
N THR A 387 -19.08 4.93 -16.88
CA THR A 387 -19.86 5.01 -18.13
C THR A 387 -19.08 4.35 -19.25
N VAL A 388 -19.68 3.36 -19.91
CA VAL A 388 -19.09 2.66 -21.05
C VAL A 388 -19.63 3.25 -22.35
N VAL A 389 -18.76 3.82 -23.16
CA VAL A 389 -19.04 4.42 -24.47
C VAL A 389 -18.50 3.54 -25.61
N PRO A 390 -18.93 3.75 -26.86
CA PRO A 390 -18.35 3.03 -28.00
C PRO A 390 -16.84 3.21 -28.08
N GLY A 391 -16.12 2.11 -28.31
CA GLY A 391 -14.71 2.15 -28.68
C GLY A 391 -14.50 2.72 -30.08
N PRO A 392 -13.26 3.15 -30.42
CA PRO A 392 -12.93 3.51 -31.79
C PRO A 392 -13.19 2.30 -32.71
N ARG A 393 -13.81 2.57 -33.87
CA ARG A 393 -14.10 1.55 -34.89
C ARG A 393 -12.83 1.05 -35.56
#